data_AF-A0A2P6TPS5-F1
#
_entry.id   AF-A0A2P6TPS5-F1
#
_cell.length_a   1.000
_cell.length_b   1.000
_cell.length_c   1.000
_cell.angle_alpha   90.00
_cell.angle_beta   90.00
_cell.angle_gamma   90.00
#
_symmetry.space_group_name_H-M   'P 1'
#
loop_
_entity.id
_entity.type
_entity.pdbx_description
1 polymer ?
#
loop_
_entity_poly.entity_id
_entity_poly.type
_entity_poly.pdbx_seq_one_letter_code
_entity_poly.pdbx_strand_id
1 'polypeptide(L)'
;MVLSPATQALRKEMKIRARVEAIFNKHEDEFDNKQEYDDYLEEREDIIFNLSEGVDVAEMERKVEQYRLANTESIIRNEARRAEELRRKAAAGEEGAGHAGISGTAAAFAEGADAEPHQGMEYTAAMPEAAAAAVLGMGPAPVPLSSVATDAAGNLQAAAGGAQLSSDAWRTMALASGWRPEFPKRKALEQAFGSVLVF
;
A
#
# COMPACT_ATOMS: atom_id res chain seq x y z
N MET A 1 -6.92 26.82 10.31
CA MET A 1 -8.27 26.32 10.66
C MET A 1 -8.19 25.65 12.03
N VAL A 2 -8.85 26.22 13.04
CA VAL A 2 -8.98 25.57 14.35
C VAL A 2 -10.10 24.54 14.23
N LEU A 3 -9.83 23.32 14.64
CA LEU A 3 -10.77 22.21 14.52
C LEU A 3 -11.95 22.38 15.49
N SER A 4 -13.14 21.94 15.09
CA SER A 4 -14.32 22.07 15.94
C SER A 4 -14.14 21.28 17.24
N PRO A 5 -14.73 21.73 18.36
CA PRO A 5 -14.60 21.04 19.65
C PRO A 5 -15.08 19.58 19.58
N ALA A 6 -16.14 19.29 18.80
CA ALA A 6 -16.60 17.92 18.56
C ALA A 6 -15.55 17.05 17.85
N THR A 7 -14.86 17.59 16.83
CA THR A 7 -13.79 16.84 16.15
C THR A 7 -12.57 16.61 17.04
N GLN A 8 -12.33 17.50 18.02
CA GLN A 8 -11.23 17.36 18.97
C GLN A 8 -11.52 16.26 20.00
N ALA A 9 -12.76 16.19 20.51
CA ALA A 9 -13.22 15.13 21.40
C ALA A 9 -13.14 13.76 20.73
N LEU A 10 -13.66 13.63 19.50
CA LEU A 10 -13.60 12.39 18.73
C LEU A 10 -12.16 11.91 18.52
N ARG A 11 -11.24 12.80 18.15
CA ARG A 11 -9.82 12.41 18.01
C ARG A 11 -9.17 11.97 19.31
N LYS A 12 -9.56 12.57 20.43
CA LYS A 12 -9.06 12.16 21.76
C LYS A 12 -9.51 10.73 22.04
N GLU A 13 -10.80 10.44 21.85
CA GLU A 13 -11.37 9.09 22.01
C GLU A 13 -10.67 8.09 21.07
N MET A 14 -10.55 8.40 19.78
CA MET A 14 -9.89 7.50 18.81
C MET A 14 -8.44 7.20 19.19
N LYS A 15 -7.69 8.18 19.71
CA LYS A 15 -6.32 7.96 20.20
C LYS A 15 -6.28 7.05 21.42
N ILE A 16 -7.22 7.22 22.34
CA ILE A 16 -7.31 6.41 23.56
C ILE A 16 -7.69 4.98 23.18
N ARG A 17 -8.73 4.78 22.36
CA ARG A 17 -9.16 3.47 21.87
C ARG A 17 -8.01 2.76 21.16
N ALA A 18 -7.35 3.40 20.20
CA ALA A 18 -6.22 2.80 19.49
C ALA A 18 -5.06 2.40 20.43
N ARG A 19 -4.78 3.19 21.47
CA ARG A 19 -3.76 2.87 22.47
C ARG A 19 -4.16 1.68 23.33
N VAL A 20 -5.40 1.64 23.82
CA VAL A 20 -5.88 0.57 24.69
C VAL A 20 -5.99 -0.73 23.89
N GLU A 21 -6.56 -0.72 22.69
CA GLU A 21 -6.65 -1.90 21.82
C GLU A 21 -5.29 -2.47 21.42
N ALA A 22 -4.26 -1.62 21.26
CA ALA A 22 -2.90 -2.09 20.99
C ALA A 22 -2.31 -2.89 22.16
N ILE A 23 -2.70 -2.55 23.40
CA ILE A 23 -2.27 -3.24 24.62
C ILE A 23 -3.17 -4.46 24.88
N PHE A 24 -4.48 -4.30 24.72
CA PHE A 24 -5.51 -5.32 24.94
C PHE A 24 -5.78 -6.10 23.64
N ASN A 25 -4.76 -6.81 23.16
CA ASN A 25 -4.78 -7.52 21.88
C ASN A 25 -4.95 -9.05 21.99
N LYS A 26 -5.56 -9.56 23.07
CA LYS A 26 -5.89 -10.99 23.20
C LYS A 26 -7.06 -11.40 22.31
N HIS A 27 -6.98 -12.60 21.76
CA HIS A 27 -8.02 -13.22 20.92
C HIS A 27 -8.85 -14.23 21.70
N GLU A 28 -10.06 -14.52 21.22
CA GLU A 28 -10.97 -15.54 21.80
C GLU A 28 -10.28 -16.91 22.00
N ASP A 29 -9.38 -17.29 21.08
CA ASP A 29 -8.61 -18.54 21.14
C ASP A 29 -7.61 -18.62 22.31
N GLU A 30 -7.33 -17.50 22.98
CA GLU A 30 -6.43 -17.44 24.15
C GLU A 30 -7.17 -17.61 25.49
N PHE A 31 -8.49 -17.80 25.46
CA PHE A 31 -9.34 -18.01 26.63
C PHE A 31 -9.90 -19.43 26.67
N ASP A 32 -10.05 -19.98 27.87
CA ASP A 32 -10.61 -21.32 28.05
C ASP A 32 -12.13 -21.36 27.91
N ASN A 33 -12.79 -20.22 28.18
CA ASN A 33 -14.24 -20.09 28.14
C ASN A 33 -14.67 -18.80 27.44
N LYS A 34 -15.78 -18.86 26.70
CA LYS A 34 -16.35 -17.68 26.01
C LYS A 34 -16.71 -16.56 26.99
N GLN A 35 -17.19 -16.89 28.19
CA GLN A 35 -17.56 -15.89 29.18
C GLN A 35 -16.36 -15.04 29.61
N GLU A 36 -15.18 -15.64 29.76
CA GLU A 36 -13.96 -14.89 30.13
C GLU A 36 -13.54 -13.93 29.02
N TYR A 37 -13.74 -14.32 27.76
CA TYR A 37 -13.51 -13.44 26.63
C TYR A 37 -14.52 -12.28 26.59
N ASP A 38 -15.81 -12.56 26.85
CA ASP A 38 -16.84 -11.52 26.93
C ASP A 38 -16.55 -10.53 28.08
N ASP A 39 -16.17 -11.02 29.27
CA ASP A 39 -15.79 -10.21 30.43
C ASP A 39 -14.54 -9.36 30.14
N TYR A 40 -13.56 -9.92 29.42
CA TYR A 40 -12.36 -9.20 28.98
C TYR A 40 -12.68 -8.06 28.00
N LEU A 41 -13.63 -8.28 27.08
CA LEU A 41 -14.09 -7.24 26.16
C LEU A 41 -14.82 -6.12 26.91
N GLU A 42 -15.68 -6.47 27.88
CA GLU A 42 -16.36 -5.49 28.74
C GLU A 42 -15.35 -4.66 29.53
N GLU A 43 -14.37 -5.29 30.18
CA GLU A 43 -13.31 -4.60 30.92
C GLU A 43 -12.50 -3.64 30.03
N ARG A 44 -12.22 -4.04 28.78
CA ARG A 44 -11.52 -3.19 27.82
C ARG A 44 -12.35 -1.95 27.46
N GLU A 45 -13.65 -2.11 27.18
CA GLU A 45 -14.53 -0.98 26.84
C GLU A 45 -14.74 -0.05 28.04
N ASP A 46 -14.86 -0.58 29.26
CA ASP A 46 -14.95 0.22 30.49
C ASP A 46 -13.71 1.12 30.67
N ILE A 47 -12.52 0.57 30.43
CA ILE A 47 -11.27 1.34 30.48
C ILE A 47 -11.27 2.45 29.41
N ILE A 48 -11.69 2.12 28.17
CA ILE A 48 -11.75 3.11 27.08
C ILE A 48 -12.72 4.24 27.43
N PHE A 49 -13.91 3.91 27.93
CA PHE A 49 -14.94 4.87 28.31
C PHE A 49 -14.49 5.78 29.46
N ASN A 50 -13.94 5.21 30.52
CA ASN A 50 -13.44 5.97 31.66
C ASN A 50 -12.30 6.93 31.25
N LEU A 51 -11.37 6.47 30.39
CA LEU A 51 -10.29 7.31 29.88
C LEU A 51 -10.79 8.39 28.91
N SER A 52 -11.80 8.12 28.08
CA SER A 52 -12.35 9.10 27.14
C SER A 52 -13.08 10.23 27.87
N GLU A 53 -13.95 9.87 28.81
CA GLU A 53 -14.76 10.79 29.63
C GLU A 53 -13.94 11.47 30.75
N GLY A 54 -12.77 10.92 31.09
CA GLY A 54 -11.89 11.47 32.11
C GLY A 54 -12.30 11.11 33.54
N VAL A 55 -13.01 9.99 33.71
CA VAL A 55 -13.39 9.43 35.01
C VAL A 55 -12.25 8.54 35.51
N ASP A 56 -11.78 8.75 36.73
CA ASP A 56 -10.78 7.92 37.42
C ASP A 56 -9.54 7.56 36.59
N VAL A 57 -9.08 8.52 35.78
CA VAL A 57 -7.97 8.35 34.81
C VAL A 57 -6.71 7.75 35.45
N ALA A 58 -6.36 8.15 36.68
CA ALA A 58 -5.18 7.66 37.36
C ALA A 58 -5.26 6.16 37.70
N GLU A 59 -6.45 5.69 38.07
CA GLU A 59 -6.67 4.27 38.38
C GLU A 59 -6.66 3.42 37.10
N MET A 60 -7.36 3.90 36.06
CA MET A 60 -7.42 3.21 34.77
C MET A 60 -6.04 3.14 34.10
N GLU A 61 -5.26 4.22 34.13
CA GLU A 61 -3.89 4.21 33.60
C GLU A 61 -2.99 3.23 34.37
N ARG A 62 -3.13 3.16 35.71
CA ARG A 62 -2.42 2.16 36.52
C ARG A 62 -2.80 0.74 36.10
N LYS A 63 -4.08 0.49 35.84
CA LYS A 63 -4.60 -0.82 35.41
C LYS A 63 -4.05 -1.21 34.03
N VAL A 64 -4.05 -0.26 33.08
CA VAL A 64 -3.46 -0.44 31.75
C VAL A 64 -1.95 -0.73 31.84
N GLU A 65 -1.22 -0.02 32.70
CA GLU A 65 0.21 -0.24 32.87
C GLU A 65 0.54 -1.59 33.51
N GLN A 66 -0.22 -2.00 34.54
CA GLN A 66 -0.09 -3.32 35.15
C GLN A 66 -0.36 -4.43 34.13
N TYR A 67 -1.42 -4.29 33.33
CA TYR A 67 -1.73 -5.25 32.27
C TYR A 67 -0.61 -5.34 31.22
N ARG A 68 -0.10 -4.18 30.78
CA ARG A 68 1.02 -4.12 29.83
C ARG A 68 2.24 -4.87 30.34
N LEU A 69 2.63 -4.63 31.59
CA LEU A 69 3.79 -5.29 32.21
C LEU A 69 3.57 -6.81 32.34
N ALA A 70 2.38 -7.24 32.75
CA ALA A 70 2.06 -8.66 32.91
C ALA A 70 1.97 -9.42 31.57
N ASN A 71 1.57 -8.75 30.48
CA ASN A 71 1.27 -9.39 29.20
C ASN A 71 2.21 -8.98 28.05
N THR A 72 3.37 -8.39 28.35
CA THR A 72 4.30 -7.87 27.31
C THR A 72 4.63 -8.92 26.24
N GLU A 73 4.90 -10.16 26.64
CA GLU A 73 5.24 -11.24 25.70
C GLU A 73 4.04 -11.65 24.81
N SER A 74 2.83 -11.72 25.38
CA SER A 74 1.59 -12.03 24.65
C SER A 74 1.28 -10.92 23.64
N ILE A 75 1.47 -9.65 24.04
CA ILE A 75 1.25 -8.49 23.17
C ILE A 75 2.13 -8.56 21.93
N ILE A 76 3.44 -8.78 22.11
CA ILE A 76 4.40 -8.85 20.99
C ILE A 76 4.06 -10.01 20.05
N ARG A 77 3.67 -11.17 20.60
CA ARG A 77 3.29 -12.35 19.80
C ARG A 77 2.03 -12.08 18.97
N ASN A 78 1.01 -11.48 19.58
CA ASN A 78 -0.25 -11.18 18.92
C ASN A 78 -0.08 -10.06 17.88
N GLU A 79 0.78 -9.09 18.14
CA GLU A 79 1.12 -8.05 17.16
C GLU A 79 1.84 -8.63 15.93
N ALA A 80 2.78 -9.54 16.13
CA ALA A 80 3.44 -10.26 15.05
C ALA A 80 2.44 -11.08 14.21
N ARG A 81 1.54 -11.81 14.87
CA ARG A 81 0.45 -12.56 14.20
C ARG A 81 -0.44 -11.64 13.37
N ARG A 82 -0.88 -10.51 13.94
CA ARG A 82 -1.71 -9.51 13.24
C ARG A 82 -0.99 -8.94 12.02
N ALA A 83 0.31 -8.65 12.12
CA ALA A 83 1.11 -8.14 11.02
C ALA A 83 1.27 -9.17 9.89
N GLU A 84 1.47 -10.44 10.22
CA GLU A 84 1.52 -11.53 9.25
C GLU A 84 0.18 -11.74 8.55
N GLU A 85 -0.92 -11.76 9.31
CA GLU A 85 -2.27 -11.86 8.74
C GLU A 85 -2.60 -10.69 7.80
N LEU A 86 -2.21 -9.47 8.17
CA LEU A 86 -2.40 -8.30 7.32
C LEU A 86 -1.60 -8.42 6.02
N ARG A 87 -0.35 -8.87 6.08
CA ARG A 87 0.47 -9.14 4.88
C ARG A 87 -0.16 -10.22 4.01
N ARG A 88 -0.65 -11.30 4.61
CA ARG A 88 -1.33 -12.39 3.89
C ARG A 88 -2.61 -11.90 3.22
N LYS A 89 -3.43 -11.10 3.91
CA LYS A 89 -4.66 -10.51 3.34
C LYS A 89 -4.35 -9.52 2.22
N ALA A 90 -3.28 -8.74 2.34
CA ALA A 90 -2.83 -7.83 1.27
C ALA A 90 -2.39 -8.61 0.03
N ALA A 91 -1.60 -9.67 0.19
CA ALA A 91 -1.19 -10.55 -0.91
C ALA A 91 -2.39 -11.27 -1.56
N ALA A 92 -3.35 -11.75 -0.76
CA ALA A 92 -4.57 -12.38 -1.27
C ALA A 92 -5.53 -11.37 -1.95
N GLY A 93 -5.51 -10.10 -1.52
CA GLY A 93 -6.28 -9.02 -2.14
C GLY A 93 -5.79 -8.64 -3.54
N GLU A 94 -4.52 -8.94 -3.87
CA GLU A 94 -3.99 -8.76 -5.22
C GLU A 94 -4.50 -9.83 -6.21
N GLU A 95 -4.98 -10.99 -5.74
CA GLU A 95 -5.57 -12.02 -6.62
C GLU A 95 -7.04 -11.71 -7.02
N GLY A 96 -7.69 -10.76 -6.33
CA GLY A 96 -9.09 -10.37 -6.59
C GLY A 96 -9.28 -9.11 -7.43
N ALA A 97 -8.22 -8.35 -7.70
CA ALA A 97 -8.25 -7.18 -8.57
C ALA A 97 -7.40 -7.49 -9.80
N GLY A 98 -8.05 -7.93 -10.88
CA GLY A 98 -7.41 -8.13 -12.18
C GLY A 98 -6.63 -6.88 -12.60
N HIS A 99 -5.32 -6.90 -12.34
CA HIS A 99 -4.37 -6.05 -13.04
C HIS A 99 -4.01 -6.80 -14.32
N ALA A 100 -4.64 -6.36 -15.41
CA ALA A 100 -4.20 -6.69 -16.74
C ALA A 100 -2.71 -6.32 -16.88
N GLY A 101 -1.88 -7.34 -17.13
CA GLY A 101 -0.66 -7.26 -17.93
C GLY A 101 0.44 -6.31 -17.46
N ILE A 102 1.35 -6.81 -16.63
CA ILE A 102 2.80 -6.65 -16.81
C ILE A 102 3.49 -7.91 -16.27
N SER A 103 3.32 -9.02 -16.99
CA SER A 103 4.28 -10.11 -16.93
C SER A 103 5.47 -9.72 -17.80
N GLY A 104 6.56 -9.32 -17.15
CA GLY A 104 7.81 -8.98 -17.79
C GLY A 104 8.87 -8.75 -16.74
N THR A 105 9.65 -9.79 -16.46
CA THR A 105 10.93 -9.78 -15.73
C THR A 105 10.89 -9.75 -14.20
N ALA A 106 10.56 -10.90 -13.60
CA ALA A 106 11.07 -11.26 -12.28
C ALA A 106 11.24 -12.78 -12.03
N ALA A 107 10.84 -13.64 -12.98
CA ALA A 107 10.91 -15.11 -12.85
C ALA A 107 12.11 -15.70 -13.61
N ALA A 108 13.32 -15.16 -13.41
CA ALA A 108 14.54 -15.71 -14.04
C ALA A 108 15.76 -15.78 -13.11
N PHE A 109 15.55 -15.73 -11.79
CA PHE A 109 16.64 -15.90 -10.81
C PHE A 109 16.27 -16.94 -9.76
N ALA A 110 16.30 -18.22 -10.14
CA ALA A 110 16.76 -19.35 -9.32
C ALA A 110 16.27 -20.69 -9.90
N GLU A 111 17.03 -21.27 -10.83
CA GLU A 111 17.45 -22.68 -10.78
C GLU A 111 18.27 -23.00 -12.04
N GLY A 112 19.43 -23.61 -11.85
CA GLY A 112 20.28 -24.05 -12.96
C GLY A 112 21.74 -24.11 -12.56
N ALA A 113 22.10 -25.14 -11.77
CA ALA A 113 23.44 -25.68 -11.84
C ALA A 113 23.59 -26.50 -13.14
N ASP A 114 24.81 -26.48 -13.67
CA ASP A 114 25.38 -27.37 -14.68
C ASP A 114 25.10 -27.08 -16.17
N ALA A 115 25.90 -26.19 -16.77
CA ALA A 115 26.59 -26.42 -18.05
C ALA A 115 27.59 -25.29 -18.38
N GLU A 116 28.87 -25.65 -18.47
CA GLU A 116 30.02 -24.84 -18.92
C GLU A 116 29.96 -24.49 -20.43
N PRO A 117 30.77 -23.51 -20.91
CA PRO A 117 30.46 -22.66 -22.04
C PRO A 117 30.97 -23.19 -23.39
N HIS A 118 30.20 -22.96 -24.47
CA HIS A 118 30.72 -23.12 -25.83
C HIS A 118 30.78 -21.77 -26.57
N GLN A 119 32.02 -21.47 -26.93
CA GLN A 119 32.50 -20.31 -27.68
C GLN A 119 31.94 -20.26 -29.11
N GLY A 120 31.76 -19.04 -29.60
CA GLY A 120 31.87 -18.71 -31.02
C GLY A 120 30.55 -18.57 -31.76
N MET A 121 30.18 -17.32 -32.07
CA MET A 121 29.77 -16.88 -33.41
C MET A 121 29.54 -15.36 -33.36
N GLU A 122 30.59 -14.59 -33.65
CA GLU A 122 30.44 -13.24 -34.16
C GLU A 122 30.30 -13.32 -35.69
N TYR A 123 29.21 -12.78 -36.23
CA TYR A 123 29.27 -12.11 -37.53
C TYR A 123 28.27 -10.95 -37.54
N THR A 124 28.88 -9.77 -37.64
CA THR A 124 28.31 -8.45 -37.86
C THR A 124 27.28 -8.44 -38.99
N ALA A 125 26.06 -7.97 -38.70
CA ALA A 125 25.09 -7.60 -39.73
C ALA A 125 24.94 -6.07 -39.76
N ALA A 126 25.70 -5.42 -40.65
CA ALA A 126 25.31 -4.11 -41.17
C ALA A 126 24.22 -4.35 -42.21
N MET A 127 22.98 -3.96 -41.91
CA MET A 127 21.89 -3.84 -42.89
C MET A 127 21.54 -2.36 -43.06
N PRO A 128 21.31 -1.87 -44.29
CA PRO A 128 20.92 -0.50 -44.53
C PRO A 128 19.47 -0.26 -44.06
N GLU A 129 19.30 0.88 -43.41
CA GLU A 129 18.25 1.28 -42.47
C GLU A 129 16.84 1.52 -43.07
N ALA A 130 16.61 1.33 -44.36
CA ALA A 130 15.44 1.93 -45.03
C ALA A 130 14.34 0.96 -45.52
N ALA A 131 14.48 -0.36 -45.42
CA ALA A 131 13.56 -1.29 -46.13
C ALA A 131 12.73 -2.25 -45.26
N ALA A 132 12.92 -2.30 -43.93
CA ALA A 132 12.16 -3.22 -43.06
C ALA A 132 10.84 -2.64 -42.52
N ALA A 133 10.63 -1.32 -42.61
CA ALA A 133 9.54 -0.64 -41.90
C ALA A 133 8.16 -0.66 -42.61
N ALA A 134 8.06 -1.11 -43.85
CA ALA A 134 6.83 -0.92 -44.64
C ALA A 134 5.82 -2.09 -44.61
N VAL A 135 6.16 -3.26 -44.06
CA VAL A 135 5.33 -4.48 -44.24
C VAL A 135 4.51 -4.91 -43.01
N LEU A 136 4.77 -4.39 -41.80
CA LEU A 136 4.11 -4.90 -40.57
C LEU A 136 3.33 -3.87 -39.75
N GLY A 137 3.17 -2.62 -40.21
CA GLY A 137 2.40 -1.62 -39.46
C GLY A 137 2.98 -1.29 -38.07
N MET A 138 4.18 -1.74 -37.74
CA MET A 138 4.93 -1.33 -36.57
C MET A 138 5.44 0.09 -36.79
N GLY A 139 4.86 1.04 -36.05
CA GLY A 139 5.46 2.37 -35.89
C GLY A 139 6.88 2.28 -35.31
N PRO A 140 7.65 3.37 -35.36
CA PRO A 140 9.04 3.38 -34.88
C PRO A 140 9.10 2.89 -33.43
N ALA A 141 10.03 1.97 -33.14
CA ALA A 141 10.26 1.49 -31.79
C ALA A 141 10.56 2.68 -30.86
N PRO A 142 10.02 2.71 -29.63
CA PRO A 142 10.23 3.82 -28.73
C PRO A 142 11.72 3.93 -28.40
N VAL A 143 12.28 5.11 -28.66
CA VAL A 143 13.66 5.44 -28.26
C VAL A 143 13.81 5.31 -26.74
N PRO A 144 14.94 4.78 -26.24
CA PRO A 144 15.19 4.74 -24.80
C PRO A 144 15.17 6.16 -24.23
N LEU A 145 14.49 6.35 -23.11
CA LEU A 145 14.48 7.62 -22.39
C LEU A 145 15.91 7.97 -21.97
N SER A 146 16.43 9.07 -22.53
CA SER A 146 17.69 9.67 -22.10
C SER A 146 17.63 10.01 -20.60
N SER A 147 18.79 10.01 -19.93
CA SER A 147 18.90 10.51 -18.56
C SER A 147 18.32 11.92 -18.46
N VAL A 148 17.47 12.15 -17.45
CA VAL A 148 16.88 13.45 -17.14
C VAL A 148 17.99 14.48 -16.94
N ALA A 149 17.95 15.58 -17.70
CA ALA A 149 18.87 16.70 -17.51
C ALA A 149 18.51 17.44 -16.22
N THR A 150 19.47 17.60 -15.32
CA THR A 150 19.34 18.43 -14.11
C THR A 150 20.24 19.64 -14.23
N ASP A 151 19.78 20.79 -13.73
CA ASP A 151 20.65 21.95 -13.57
C ASP A 151 21.71 21.72 -12.47
N ALA A 152 22.66 22.63 -12.33
CA ALA A 152 23.72 22.54 -11.29
C ALA A 152 23.18 22.58 -9.85
N ALA A 153 21.90 22.93 -9.66
CA ALA A 153 21.21 22.91 -8.37
C ALA A 153 20.39 21.62 -8.17
N GLY A 154 20.45 20.66 -9.10
CA GLY A 154 19.74 19.38 -9.03
C GLY A 154 18.25 19.47 -9.42
N ASN A 155 17.78 20.59 -9.95
CA ASN A 155 16.41 20.71 -10.41
C ASN A 155 16.24 20.14 -11.81
N LEU A 156 15.10 19.51 -12.03
CA LEU A 156 14.71 18.91 -13.31
C LEU A 156 14.59 20.00 -14.37
N GLN A 157 15.42 19.94 -15.42
CA GLN A 157 15.24 20.79 -16.59
C GLN A 157 14.13 20.22 -17.47
N ALA A 158 13.19 21.08 -17.87
CA ALA A 158 12.17 20.73 -18.85
C ALA A 158 12.87 20.24 -20.13
N ALA A 159 12.46 19.08 -20.65
CA ALA A 159 13.07 18.45 -21.80
C ALA A 159 13.06 19.40 -23.01
N ALA A 160 14.21 20.01 -23.30
CA ALA A 160 14.40 20.85 -24.46
C ALA A 160 14.52 19.97 -25.70
N GLY A 161 13.39 19.58 -26.30
CA GLY A 161 13.39 18.85 -27.58
C GLY A 161 12.20 17.94 -27.86
N GLY A 162 11.32 17.69 -26.90
CA GLY A 162 10.07 16.97 -27.17
C GLY A 162 9.04 17.92 -27.79
N ALA A 163 8.54 17.64 -28.99
CA ALA A 163 7.35 18.32 -29.49
C ALA A 163 6.23 18.14 -28.47
N GLN A 164 5.80 19.21 -27.81
CA GLN A 164 4.70 19.17 -26.86
C GLN A 164 3.47 18.63 -27.59
N LEU A 165 3.00 17.45 -27.21
CA LEU A 165 1.79 16.88 -27.79
C LEU A 165 0.63 17.85 -27.56
N SER A 166 -0.22 17.97 -28.57
CA SER A 166 -1.43 18.80 -28.46
C SER A 166 -2.34 18.25 -27.37
N SER A 167 -3.16 19.12 -26.77
CA SER A 167 -4.12 18.70 -25.73
C SER A 167 -5.01 17.55 -26.20
N ASP A 168 -5.35 17.49 -27.48
CA ASP A 168 -6.19 16.43 -28.04
C ASP A 168 -5.43 15.10 -28.20
N ALA A 169 -4.15 15.15 -28.57
CA ALA A 169 -3.29 13.97 -28.63
C ALA A 169 -3.06 13.37 -27.22
N TRP A 170 -2.93 14.22 -26.19
CA TRP A 170 -2.89 13.75 -24.80
C TRP A 170 -4.18 13.07 -24.37
N ARG A 171 -5.34 13.63 -24.77
CA ARG A 171 -6.65 13.04 -24.46
C ARG A 171 -6.83 11.69 -25.15
N THR A 172 -6.48 11.55 -26.42
CA THR A 172 -6.61 10.27 -27.14
C THR A 172 -5.69 9.20 -26.55
N MET A 173 -4.45 9.55 -26.21
CA MET A 173 -3.51 8.63 -25.58
C MET A 173 -4.01 8.17 -24.19
N ALA A 174 -4.49 9.10 -23.37
CA ALA A 174 -5.04 8.77 -22.05
C ALA A 174 -6.31 7.90 -22.16
N LEU A 175 -7.19 8.19 -23.12
CA LEU A 175 -8.37 7.36 -23.37
C LEU A 175 -7.99 5.95 -23.85
N ALA A 176 -6.96 5.83 -24.69
CA ALA A 176 -6.45 4.53 -25.15
C ALA A 176 -5.86 3.69 -24.01
N SER A 177 -5.25 4.33 -23.01
CA SER A 177 -4.80 3.67 -21.78
C SER A 177 -5.93 3.40 -20.77
N GLY A 178 -7.19 3.59 -21.17
CA GLY A 178 -8.38 3.40 -20.33
C GLY A 178 -8.61 4.50 -19.29
N TRP A 179 -7.78 5.55 -19.29
CA TRP A 179 -7.95 6.68 -18.39
C TRP A 179 -9.09 7.59 -18.89
N ARG A 180 -9.95 8.02 -17.96
CA ARG A 180 -11.05 8.95 -18.23
C ARG A 180 -11.01 10.11 -17.23
N PRO A 181 -11.46 11.32 -17.59
CA PRO A 181 -11.51 12.46 -16.67
C PRO A 181 -12.28 12.19 -15.37
N GLU A 182 -13.23 11.25 -15.39
CA GLU A 182 -14.08 10.84 -14.28
C GLU A 182 -13.40 9.81 -13.36
N PHE A 183 -12.31 9.19 -13.82
CA PHE A 183 -11.60 8.14 -13.09
C PHE A 183 -11.16 8.56 -11.68
N PRO A 184 -10.56 9.76 -11.46
CA PRO A 184 -10.18 10.21 -10.13
C PRO A 184 -11.39 10.41 -9.20
N LYS A 185 -12.52 10.89 -9.74
CA LYS A 185 -13.75 11.09 -8.95
C LYS A 185 -14.33 9.76 -8.49
N ARG A 186 -14.37 8.77 -9.38
CA ARG A 186 -14.82 7.41 -9.06
C ARG A 186 -13.92 6.76 -8.01
N LYS A 187 -12.59 6.82 -8.19
CA LYS A 187 -11.62 6.28 -7.23
C LYS A 187 -11.72 6.98 -5.85
N ALA A 188 -11.93 8.30 -5.83
CA ALA A 188 -12.13 9.04 -4.58
C ALA A 188 -13.42 8.65 -3.86
N LEU A 189 -14.53 8.44 -4.59
CA LEU A 189 -15.78 7.93 -4.02
C LEU A 189 -15.61 6.51 -3.49
N GLU A 190 -14.98 5.61 -4.25
CA GLU A 190 -14.72 4.23 -3.82
C GLU A 190 -13.85 4.19 -2.55
N GLN A 191 -12.82 5.03 -2.45
CA GLN A 191 -12.02 5.15 -1.22
C GLN A 191 -12.82 5.73 -0.05
N ALA A 192 -13.64 6.75 -0.30
CA ALA A 192 -14.50 7.32 0.73
C ALA A 192 -15.48 6.28 1.28
N PHE A 193 -16.21 5.56 0.42
CA PHE A 193 -17.15 4.52 0.83
C PHE A 193 -16.47 3.28 1.41
N GLY A 194 -15.29 2.90 0.89
CA GLY A 194 -14.49 1.81 1.44
C GLY A 194 -13.97 2.09 2.85
N SER A 195 -13.71 3.36 3.18
CA SER A 195 -13.32 3.77 4.55
C SER A 195 -14.50 3.94 5.52
N VAL A 196 -15.75 3.96 5.04
CA VAL A 196 -16.95 4.21 5.86
C VAL A 196 -17.49 2.95 6.54
N LEU A 197 -17.07 1.74 6.10
CA LEU A 197 -17.57 0.46 6.63
C LEU A 197 -16.48 -0.54 7.04
N VAL A 198 -15.27 -0.08 7.36
CA VAL A 198 -14.28 -0.90 8.08
C VAL A 198 -14.32 -0.48 9.55
N PHE A 199 -15.21 -1.13 10.31
CA PHE A 199 -15.10 -1.27 11.76
C PHE A 199 -14.33 -2.56 12.05
#